data_AF-A0A3D5VFK5-F1
#
_entry.id   AF-A0A3D5VFK5-F1
#
_cell.length_a   1.000
_cell.length_b   1.000
_cell.length_c   1.000
_cell.angle_alpha   90.00
_cell.angle_beta   90.00
_cell.angle_gamma   90.00
#
_symmetry.space_group_name_H-M   'P 1'
#
loop_
_entity.id
_entity.type
_entity.pdbx_description
1 polymer ?
#
loop_
_entity_poly.entity_id
_entity_poly.type
_entity_poly.pdbx_seq_one_letter_code
_entity_poly.pdbx_strand_id
1 'polypeptide(L)'
;NYRSTGNILGAANSVIANNSRRKVKELWTAAGQGEKIQVYNAGDERDEANFIVREITGGARPLGDYAILFRTRAQSRALEDAFIKAGLPYQLIGGLPFYGRKEIKDMLAYLKILANP
;
A
#
# COMPACT_ATOMS: atom_id res chain seq x y z
N ASN A 1 15.61 15.54 10.32
CA ASN A 1 14.38 15.04 9.66
C ASN A 1 13.22 15.48 10.54
N TYR A 2 12.23 16.19 9.99
CA TYR A 2 11.08 16.73 10.74
C TYR A 2 9.78 15.97 10.47
N ARG A 3 9.81 14.93 9.62
CA ARG A 3 8.63 14.15 9.21
C ARG A 3 8.50 12.84 9.99
N SER A 4 9.61 12.17 10.25
CA SER A 4 9.63 10.79 10.75
C SER A 4 10.13 10.71 12.19
N THR A 5 9.62 9.71 12.92
CA THR A 5 10.06 9.35 14.28
C THR A 5 11.38 8.57 14.26
N GLY A 6 11.99 8.42 15.43
CA GLY A 6 13.28 7.77 15.62
C GLY A 6 13.29 6.33 15.12
N ASN A 7 12.26 5.53 15.44
CA ASN A 7 12.18 4.13 15.00
C ASN A 7 12.14 4.00 13.46
N ILE A 8 11.35 4.83 12.78
CA ILE A 8 11.28 4.85 11.31
C ILE A 8 12.62 5.28 10.71
N LEU A 9 13.23 6.33 11.26
CA LEU A 9 14.47 6.88 10.75
C LEU A 9 15.66 5.94 10.97
N GLY A 10 15.70 5.28 12.12
CA GLY A 10 16.69 4.25 12.45
C GLY A 10 16.63 3.09 11.46
N ALA A 11 15.44 2.53 11.23
CA ALA A 11 15.28 1.44 10.26
C ALA A 11 15.69 1.88 8.85
N ALA A 12 15.30 3.07 8.41
CA ALA A 12 15.69 3.60 7.11
C ALA A 12 17.22 3.74 6.99
N ASN A 13 17.88 4.33 8.00
CA ASN A 13 19.34 4.48 8.05
C ASN A 13 20.06 3.12 8.01
N SER A 14 19.55 2.11 8.73
CA SER A 14 20.12 0.75 8.74
C SER A 14 20.00 0.06 7.38
N VAL A 15 18.85 0.18 6.71
CA VAL A 15 18.67 -0.41 5.36
C VAL A 15 19.60 0.25 4.35
N ILE A 16 19.64 1.59 4.31
CA ILE A 16 20.43 2.33 3.32
C ILE A 16 21.95 2.27 3.58
N ALA A 17 22.38 1.84 4.77
CA ALA A 17 23.81 1.63 5.08
C ALA A 17 24.43 0.49 4.26
N ASN A 18 23.63 -0.46 3.79
CA ASN A 18 24.11 -1.59 2.98
C ASN A 18 24.49 -1.23 1.54
N ASN A 19 24.20 0.00 1.08
CA ASN A 19 24.50 0.42 -0.29
C ASN A 19 25.98 0.79 -0.45
N SER A 20 26.69 0.07 -1.32
CA SER A 20 28.16 0.18 -1.49
C SER A 20 28.63 1.52 -2.10
N ARG A 21 27.78 2.18 -2.91
CA ARG A 21 28.11 3.47 -3.57
C ARG A 21 27.33 4.60 -2.92
N ARG A 22 27.63 4.90 -1.66
CA ARG A 22 26.94 5.94 -0.90
C ARG A 22 27.93 6.90 -0.23
N LYS A 23 27.59 8.20 -0.26
CA LYS A 23 28.18 9.19 0.65
C LYS A 23 27.56 9.03 2.04
N VAL A 24 28.40 8.77 3.03
CA VAL A 24 27.96 8.60 4.42
C VAL A 24 27.25 9.86 4.89
N LYS A 25 26.02 9.68 5.38
CA LYS A 25 25.21 10.72 5.98
C LYS A 25 24.26 10.05 6.96
N GLU A 26 24.15 10.57 8.17
CA GLU A 26 23.16 10.09 9.12
C GLU A 26 22.06 11.12 9.28
N LEU A 27 20.82 10.67 9.16
CA LEU A 27 19.66 11.51 9.43
C LEU A 27 19.24 11.27 10.88
N TRP A 28 19.02 12.36 11.62
CA TRP A 28 18.46 12.33 12.97
C TRP A 28 17.13 13.10 13.02
N THR A 29 16.35 12.88 14.10
CA THR A 29 15.05 13.52 14.33
C THR A 29 14.89 13.87 15.81
N ALA A 30 14.16 14.96 16.09
CA ALA A 30 13.79 15.38 17.44
C ALA A 30 12.39 14.89 17.87
N ALA A 31 11.66 14.20 16.98
CA ALA A 31 10.26 13.80 17.19
C ALA A 31 10.06 12.60 18.15
N GLY A 32 11.09 12.25 18.95
CA GLY A 32 11.09 11.06 19.82
C GLY A 32 11.15 9.74 19.04
N GLN A 33 11.04 8.61 19.75
CA GLN A 33 11.16 7.28 19.13
C GLN A 33 9.91 6.87 18.33
N GLY A 34 8.72 7.27 18.78
CA GLY A 34 7.45 6.85 18.18
C GLY A 34 7.16 5.36 18.37
N GLU A 35 6.18 4.87 17.62
CA GLU A 35 5.79 3.46 17.63
C GLU A 35 6.82 2.55 16.96
N LYS A 36 6.84 1.27 17.33
CA LYS A 36 7.68 0.27 16.68
C LYS A 36 7.12 -0.08 15.30
N ILE A 37 8.02 -0.31 14.35
CA ILE A 37 7.65 -0.83 13.03
C ILE A 37 7.13 -2.26 13.21
N GLN A 38 5.94 -2.52 12.67
CA GLN A 38 5.32 -3.83 12.69
C GLN A 38 5.60 -4.56 11.37
N VAL A 39 5.77 -5.87 11.46
CA VAL A 39 5.94 -6.74 10.31
C VAL A 39 4.92 -7.86 10.43
N TYR A 40 4.11 -8.02 9.40
CA TYR A 40 3.14 -9.10 9.29
C TYR A 40 3.53 -9.99 8.12
N ASN A 41 3.54 -11.30 8.35
CA ASN A 41 3.80 -12.29 7.31
C ASN A 41 2.47 -12.99 6.99
N ALA A 42 1.90 -12.62 5.85
CA ALA A 42 0.62 -13.15 5.39
C ALA A 42 0.80 -14.49 4.66
N GLY A 43 -0.23 -15.34 4.69
CA GLY A 43 -0.22 -16.62 4.00
C GLY A 43 -0.30 -16.50 2.47
N ASP A 44 -1.04 -15.51 1.97
CA ASP A 44 -1.16 -15.18 0.55
C ASP A 44 -1.50 -13.69 0.34
N GLU A 45 -1.64 -13.27 -0.92
CA GLU A 45 -1.97 -11.87 -1.27
C GLU A 45 -3.35 -11.42 -0.77
N ARG A 46 -4.29 -12.34 -0.60
CA ARG A 46 -5.64 -12.02 -0.12
C ARG A 46 -5.64 -11.84 1.38
N ASP A 47 -4.91 -12.69 2.10
CA ASP A 47 -4.67 -12.57 3.53
C ASP A 47 -3.96 -11.25 3.86
N GLU A 48 -2.93 -10.88 3.10
CA GLU A 48 -2.26 -9.57 3.22
C GLU A 48 -3.24 -8.41 3.02
N ALA A 49 -4.05 -8.45 1.97
CA ALA A 49 -5.03 -7.41 1.68
C ALA A 49 -6.11 -7.29 2.77
N ASN A 50 -6.62 -8.42 3.27
CA ASN A 50 -7.59 -8.45 4.37
C ASN A 50 -7.00 -7.96 5.69
N PHE A 51 -5.73 -8.29 5.96
CA PHE A 51 -4.99 -7.77 7.11
C PHE A 51 -4.93 -6.24 7.05
N ILE A 52 -4.54 -5.67 5.90
CA ILE A 52 -4.45 -4.21 5.71
C ILE A 52 -5.81 -3.53 5.93
N VAL A 53 -6.89 -4.08 5.35
CA VAL A 53 -8.25 -3.57 5.56
C VAL A 53 -8.63 -3.60 7.04
N ARG A 54 -8.30 -4.69 7.76
CA ARG A 54 -8.57 -4.81 9.19
C ARG A 54 -7.80 -3.79 10.02
N GLU A 55 -6.52 -3.55 9.71
CA GLU A 55 -5.72 -2.53 10.41
C GLU A 55 -6.27 -1.11 10.18
N ILE A 56 -6.68 -0.80 8.95
CA ILE A 56 -7.24 0.53 8.63
C ILE A 56 -8.59 0.75 9.33
N THR A 57 -9.45 -0.26 9.32
CA THR A 57 -10.79 -0.19 9.95
C THR A 57 -10.76 -0.25 11.47
N GLY A 58 -9.78 -0.94 12.06
CA GLY A 58 -9.54 -0.97 13.50
C GLY A 58 -8.83 0.28 14.02
N GLY A 59 -8.17 1.05 13.14
CA GLY A 59 -7.48 2.28 13.49
C GLY A 59 -8.43 3.48 13.65
N ALA A 60 -8.02 4.44 14.48
CA ALA A 60 -8.80 5.65 14.76
C ALA A 60 -8.49 6.84 13.81
N ARG A 61 -7.51 6.67 12.89
CA ARG A 61 -7.09 7.75 11.99
C ARG A 61 -8.02 7.89 10.79
N PRO A 62 -8.17 9.09 10.22
CA PRO A 62 -8.91 9.27 8.98
C PRO A 62 -8.27 8.49 7.83
N LEU A 63 -9.09 8.05 6.86
CA LEU A 63 -8.62 7.24 5.73
C LEU A 63 -7.50 7.93 4.90
N GLY A 64 -7.52 9.26 4.85
CA GLY A 64 -6.50 10.05 4.14
C GLY A 64 -5.10 10.01 4.77
N ASP A 65 -4.96 9.53 6.00
CA ASP A 65 -3.66 9.39 6.67
C ASP A 65 -2.96 8.06 6.32
N TYR A 66 -3.65 7.15 5.64
CA TYR A 66 -3.10 5.87 5.23
C TYR A 66 -2.60 5.91 3.79
N ALA A 67 -1.42 5.34 3.57
CA ALA A 67 -0.87 5.14 2.24
C ALA A 67 -0.32 3.73 2.13
N ILE A 68 -0.70 3.01 1.06
CA ILE A 68 -0.21 1.67 0.75
C ILE A 68 0.76 1.79 -0.41
N LEU A 69 1.99 1.33 -0.20
CA LEU A 69 3.07 1.34 -1.19
C LEU A 69 3.38 -0.09 -1.59
N PHE A 70 3.38 -0.36 -2.89
CA PHE A 70 3.70 -1.68 -3.45
C PHE A 70 4.69 -1.54 -4.60
N ARG A 71 5.39 -2.64 -4.92
CA ARG A 71 6.51 -2.62 -5.87
C ARG A 71 6.05 -2.64 -7.32
N THR A 72 4.98 -3.36 -7.63
CA THR A 72 4.48 -3.60 -9.00
C THR A 72 2.97 -3.41 -9.08
N ARG A 73 2.46 -3.04 -10.26
CA ARG A 73 1.02 -2.82 -10.47
C ARG A 73 0.17 -4.06 -10.31
N ALA A 74 0.73 -5.27 -10.45
CA ALA A 74 -0.03 -6.50 -10.30
C ALA A 74 -0.54 -6.68 -8.85
N GLN A 75 0.20 -6.16 -7.87
CA GLN A 75 -0.14 -6.25 -6.45
C GLN A 75 -1.36 -5.39 -6.08
N SER A 76 -1.76 -4.42 -6.90
CA SER A 76 -2.93 -3.58 -6.59
C SER A 76 -4.23 -4.37 -6.64
N ARG A 77 -4.31 -5.46 -7.40
CA ARG A 77 -5.55 -6.21 -7.62
C ARG A 77 -6.16 -6.76 -6.32
N ALA A 78 -5.37 -7.50 -5.53
CA ALA A 78 -5.86 -8.09 -4.29
C ALA A 78 -6.30 -7.02 -3.28
N LEU A 79 -5.58 -5.88 -3.25
CA LEU A 79 -5.94 -4.72 -2.44
C LEU A 79 -7.25 -4.08 -2.91
N GLU A 80 -7.38 -3.78 -4.21
CA GLU A 80 -8.58 -3.18 -4.80
C GLU A 80 -9.82 -4.06 -4.52
N ASP A 81 -9.72 -5.38 -4.71
CA ASP A 81 -10.81 -6.31 -4.44
C ASP A 81 -11.19 -6.34 -2.94
N ALA A 82 -10.21 -6.33 -2.03
CA ALA A 82 -10.47 -6.29 -0.59
C ALA A 82 -11.12 -4.98 -0.14
N PHE A 83 -10.67 -3.84 -0.66
CA PHE A 83 -11.24 -2.53 -0.36
C PHE A 83 -12.67 -2.39 -0.88
N ILE A 84 -12.93 -2.85 -2.12
CA ILE A 84 -14.29 -2.89 -2.69
C ILE A 84 -15.21 -3.74 -1.81
N LYS A 85 -14.76 -4.94 -1.43
CA LYS A 85 -15.54 -5.86 -0.59
C LYS A 85 -15.84 -5.28 0.79
N ALA A 86 -14.90 -4.51 1.35
CA ALA A 86 -15.06 -3.83 2.63
C ALA A 86 -15.84 -2.50 2.54
N GLY A 87 -16.19 -2.04 1.32
CA GLY A 87 -16.85 -0.76 1.11
C GLY A 87 -15.96 0.45 1.45
N LEU A 88 -14.64 0.28 1.44
CA LEU A 88 -13.70 1.35 1.77
C LEU A 88 -13.34 2.18 0.54
N PRO A 89 -13.46 3.52 0.60
CA PRO A 89 -13.00 4.37 -0.47
C PRO A 89 -11.47 4.33 -0.55
N TYR A 90 -10.95 4.21 -1.78
CA TYR A 90 -9.51 4.26 -2.04
C TYR A 90 -9.23 5.09 -3.29
N GLN A 91 -7.99 5.58 -3.39
CA GLN A 91 -7.50 6.27 -4.57
C GLN A 91 -6.18 5.63 -5.01
N LEU A 92 -6.15 5.16 -6.26
CA LEU A 92 -4.93 4.65 -6.88
C LEU A 92 -4.11 5.81 -7.47
N ILE A 93 -2.92 6.06 -6.94
CA ILE A 93 -2.02 7.11 -7.43
C ILE A 93 -1.08 6.56 -8.50
N GLY A 94 -0.94 7.29 -9.61
CA GLY A 94 0.00 6.95 -10.68
C GLY A 94 -0.50 5.87 -11.64
N GLY A 95 -1.80 5.66 -11.79
CA GLY A 95 -2.37 4.74 -12.79
C GLY A 95 -3.90 4.81 -12.86
N LEU A 96 -4.48 4.13 -13.85
CA LEU A 96 -5.92 3.86 -13.88
C LEU A 96 -6.23 2.70 -12.92
N PRO A 97 -7.37 2.73 -12.20
CA PRO A 97 -7.88 1.58 -11.45
C PRO A 97 -7.87 0.33 -12.32
N PHE A 98 -7.74 -0.86 -11.73
CA PHE A 98 -7.67 -2.11 -12.51
C PHE A 98 -8.83 -2.24 -13.51
N TYR A 99 -10.07 -2.06 -13.02
CA TYR A 99 -11.29 -2.06 -13.85
C TYR A 99 -11.44 -0.83 -14.75
N GLY A 100 -10.60 0.19 -14.56
CA GLY A 100 -10.54 1.39 -15.39
C GLY A 100 -9.75 1.22 -16.69
N ARG A 101 -8.96 0.14 -16.83
CA ARG A 101 -8.09 -0.09 -17.98
C ARG A 101 -8.88 -0.49 -19.22
N LYS A 102 -8.40 -0.07 -20.40
CA LYS A 102 -9.12 -0.26 -21.67
C LYS A 102 -9.30 -1.74 -21.99
N GLU A 103 -8.24 -2.52 -21.88
CA GLU A 103 -8.26 -3.96 -22.15
C GLU A 103 -9.28 -4.71 -21.29
N ILE A 104 -9.41 -4.33 -20.02
CA ILE A 104 -10.37 -4.95 -19.10
C ILE A 104 -11.80 -4.53 -19.43
N LYS A 105 -12.01 -3.25 -19.75
CA LYS A 105 -13.31 -2.74 -20.18
C LYS A 105 -13.78 -3.41 -21.48
N ASP A 106 -12.88 -3.59 -22.44
CA ASP A 106 -13.19 -4.20 -23.73
C ASP A 106 -13.61 -5.67 -23.54
N MET A 107 -12.83 -6.46 -22.78
CA MET A 107 -13.22 -7.84 -22.49
C MET A 107 -14.56 -7.94 -21.73
N LEU A 108 -14.79 -7.05 -20.75
CA LEU A 108 -16.06 -7.00 -20.02
C LEU A 108 -17.23 -6.61 -20.94
N ALA A 109 -17.02 -5.74 -21.92
CA ALA A 109 -18.06 -5.36 -22.89
C ALA A 109 -18.47 -6.55 -23.76
N TYR A 110 -17.51 -7.32 -24.29
CA TYR A 110 -17.80 -8.55 -25.03
C TYR A 110 -18.58 -9.56 -24.19
N LEU A 111 -18.18 -9.78 -22.93
CA LEU A 111 -18.89 -10.69 -22.03
C LEU A 111 -20.32 -10.21 -21.72
N LYS A 112 -20.53 -8.89 -21.58
CA LYS A 112 -21.87 -8.31 -21.36
C LYS A 112 -22.80 -8.56 -22.54
N ILE A 113 -22.33 -8.39 -23.78
CA ILE A 113 -23.11 -8.67 -24.99
C ILE A 113 -23.49 -10.16 -25.05
N LEU A 114 -22.57 -11.06 -24.69
CA LEU A 114 -22.85 -12.50 -24.68
C LEU A 114 -23.84 -12.90 -23.56
N ALA A 115 -23.77 -12.25 -22.40
CA ALA A 115 -24.62 -12.57 -21.25
C ALA A 115 -26.02 -11.95 -21.34
N ASN A 116 -26.16 -10.82 -22.03
CA ASN A 116 -27.44 -10.14 -22.26
C ASN A 116 -27.40 -9.43 -23.62
N PRO A 117 -27.79 -10.14 -24.70
CA PRO A 117 -27.77 -9.61 -26.07
C PRO A 117 -28.60 -8.35 -26.28
#